data_AF-A0A2G6C7W4-F1
#
_entry.id   AF-A0A2G6C7W4-F1
#
_cell.length_a   1.000
_cell.length_b   1.000
_cell.length_c   1.000
_cell.angle_alpha   90.00
_cell.angle_beta   90.00
_cell.angle_gamma   90.00
#
_symmetry.space_group_name_H-M   'P 1'
#
loop_
_entity.id
_entity.type
_entity.pdbx_description
1 polymer ?
#
loop_
_entity_poly.entity_id
_entity_poly.type
_entity_poly.pdbx_seq_one_letter_code
_entity_poly.pdbx_strand_id
1 'polypeptide(L)'
;NLTAEKNHITVKTLDALYVPSEDTAKNENNLKSAIESVCNQVEQLASEKCGIIILSDVNISKKHAPIPAIMLVSAVNQRLISKGLRFHSSVIIETGQACSTHDIACLLGFGASAVCPITVYSRAVELYQDNEKVDNALYNYQKAVEKALMKTMGKFGLCTAESYIGGEFFEGNFLDTKDEYLAKIFPNVHSPMGGAGFAEIAKSATEWHSKIKEVQSDDEIPLLGLFKERTEGSGHGFGLTAVREFVAMTEEDYSYTDEVIENKGKVLLPNDDSYTDLGYEKRTPEQIDKHKITPAYRNFTKELYAERDERPATLRDVLALPFDAIEAKTAEDFAKLLQKFDSIGNNNLSVQGLTIEAIEDKKDSFKIKL
;
A
#
# COMPACT_ATOMS: atom_id res chain seq x y z
N ASN A 1 19.30 -52.46 -22.05
CA ASN A 1 19.31 -51.42 -23.11
C ASN A 1 18.35 -50.29 -22.79
N LEU A 2 18.60 -49.53 -21.72
CA LEU A 2 18.04 -48.20 -21.52
C LEU A 2 19.23 -47.34 -21.09
N THR A 3 19.97 -46.89 -22.09
CA THR A 3 20.97 -45.84 -21.95
C THR A 3 20.32 -44.66 -21.25
N ALA A 4 20.92 -44.26 -20.13
CA ALA A 4 20.64 -43.01 -19.46
C ALA A 4 21.01 -41.86 -20.40
N GLU A 5 20.07 -41.44 -21.24
CA GLU A 5 20.08 -40.07 -21.75
C GLU A 5 19.89 -39.17 -20.52
N LYS A 6 20.96 -38.47 -20.14
CA LYS A 6 20.86 -37.32 -19.25
C LYS A 6 19.95 -36.32 -19.96
N ASN A 7 18.67 -36.31 -19.60
CA ASN A 7 17.73 -35.26 -19.97
C ASN A 7 18.27 -33.95 -19.39
N HIS A 8 19.10 -33.25 -20.16
CA HIS A 8 19.56 -31.92 -19.83
C HIS A 8 18.33 -31.01 -19.86
N ILE A 9 17.83 -30.65 -18.68
CA ILE A 9 16.79 -29.64 -18.53
C ILE A 9 17.33 -28.34 -19.15
N THR A 10 16.68 -27.86 -20.19
CA THR A 10 17.05 -26.62 -20.86
C THR A 10 16.66 -25.44 -19.97
N VAL A 11 17.63 -24.55 -19.75
CA VAL A 11 17.44 -23.33 -18.94
C VAL A 11 17.69 -22.13 -19.84
N LYS A 12 16.77 -21.16 -19.81
CA LYS A 12 16.91 -19.88 -20.51
C LYS A 12 16.59 -18.74 -19.57
N THR A 13 17.39 -17.69 -19.64
CA THR A 13 17.18 -16.45 -18.87
C THR A 13 16.73 -15.35 -19.82
N LEU A 14 15.69 -14.63 -19.42
CA LEU A 14 15.13 -13.47 -20.12
C LEU A 14 15.25 -12.24 -19.22
N ASP A 15 15.64 -11.11 -19.81
CA ASP A 15 15.69 -9.84 -19.08
C ASP A 15 14.27 -9.35 -18.77
N ALA A 16 13.99 -9.12 -17.48
CA ALA A 16 12.76 -8.56 -16.95
C ALA A 16 12.86 -7.03 -16.82
N LEU A 17 13.30 -6.36 -17.89
CA LEU A 17 13.65 -4.94 -17.90
C LEU A 17 12.90 -4.16 -18.99
N TYR A 18 12.75 -2.85 -18.80
CA TYR A 18 12.21 -1.92 -19.79
C TYR A 18 12.94 -0.58 -19.76
N VAL A 19 12.79 0.21 -20.82
CA VAL A 19 13.34 1.58 -20.88
C VAL A 19 12.27 2.56 -20.39
N PRO A 20 12.45 3.20 -19.21
CA PRO A 20 11.47 4.14 -18.69
C PRO A 20 11.48 5.46 -19.47
N SER A 21 10.41 6.24 -19.32
CA SER A 21 10.24 7.57 -19.93
C SER A 21 9.65 8.55 -18.92
N GLU A 22 10.04 9.83 -19.00
CA GLU A 22 9.42 10.90 -18.20
C GLU A 22 8.02 11.25 -18.70
N ASP A 23 7.77 11.10 -20.01
CA ASP A 23 6.41 11.16 -20.57
C ASP A 23 5.59 9.96 -20.08
N THR A 24 4.52 10.23 -19.32
CA THR A 24 3.67 9.22 -18.68
C THR A 24 3.05 8.25 -19.68
N ALA A 25 2.50 8.74 -20.80
CA ALA A 25 1.83 7.90 -21.79
C ALA A 25 2.85 7.02 -22.54
N LYS A 26 4.02 7.58 -22.85
CA LYS A 26 5.12 6.80 -23.45
C LYS A 26 5.66 5.76 -22.47
N ASN A 27 5.79 6.11 -21.19
CA ASN A 27 6.27 5.21 -20.15
C ASN A 27 5.33 4.02 -19.95
N GLU A 28 4.04 4.29 -19.89
CA GLU A 28 3.00 3.28 -19.83
C GLU A 28 3.11 2.28 -20.99
N ASN A 29 3.22 2.80 -22.22
CA ASN A 29 3.38 1.97 -23.42
C ASN A 29 4.69 1.17 -23.42
N ASN A 30 5.79 1.76 -22.95
CA ASN A 30 7.07 1.06 -22.84
C ASN A 30 6.96 -0.13 -21.88
N LEU A 31 6.34 0.05 -20.72
CA LEU A 31 6.15 -1.03 -19.75
C LEU A 31 5.22 -2.12 -20.28
N LYS A 32 4.07 -1.76 -20.88
CA LYS A 32 3.15 -2.71 -21.53
C LYS A 32 3.85 -3.53 -22.61
N SER A 33 4.63 -2.86 -23.47
CA SER A 33 5.36 -3.50 -24.55
C SER A 33 6.45 -4.45 -24.04
N ALA A 34 7.12 -4.09 -22.95
CA ALA A 34 8.14 -4.93 -22.34
C ALA A 34 7.54 -6.20 -21.72
N ILE A 35 6.43 -6.09 -20.98
CA ILE A 35 5.70 -7.24 -20.44
C ILE A 35 5.26 -8.16 -21.58
N GLU A 36 4.62 -7.60 -22.62
CA GLU A 36 4.15 -8.36 -23.78
C GLU A 36 5.30 -9.05 -24.53
N SER A 37 6.44 -8.37 -24.70
CA SER A 37 7.64 -8.92 -25.30
C SER A 37 8.18 -10.12 -24.52
N VAL A 38 8.25 -10.03 -23.19
CA VAL A 38 8.69 -11.14 -22.33
C VAL A 38 7.67 -12.28 -22.40
N CYS A 39 6.37 -12.00 -22.33
CA CYS A 39 5.32 -13.02 -22.48
C CYS A 39 5.43 -13.79 -23.80
N ASN A 40 5.69 -13.10 -24.92
CA ASN A 40 5.86 -13.74 -26.23
C ASN A 40 7.12 -14.62 -26.29
N GLN A 41 8.24 -14.16 -25.72
CA GLN A 41 9.45 -14.97 -25.62
C GLN A 41 9.25 -16.21 -24.74
N VAL A 42 8.55 -16.07 -23.61
CA VAL A 42 8.20 -17.19 -22.73
C VAL A 42 7.27 -18.19 -23.44
N GLU A 43 6.24 -17.72 -24.14
CA GLU A 43 5.33 -18.55 -24.95
C GLU A 43 6.12 -19.36 -25.98
N GLN A 44 7.06 -18.73 -26.69
CA GLN A 44 7.92 -19.40 -27.65
C GLN A 44 8.78 -20.49 -26.99
N LEU A 45 9.52 -20.13 -25.93
CA LEU A 45 10.39 -21.07 -25.22
C LEU A 45 9.62 -22.25 -24.63
N ALA A 46 8.42 -22.02 -24.09
CA ALA A 46 7.56 -23.07 -23.57
C ALA A 46 6.99 -23.97 -24.68
N SER A 47 6.72 -23.41 -25.87
CA SER A 47 6.34 -24.20 -27.06
C SER A 47 7.48 -25.08 -27.54
N GLU A 48 8.73 -24.62 -27.39
CA GLU A 48 9.96 -25.36 -27.66
C GLU A 48 10.34 -26.34 -26.53
N LYS A 49 9.48 -26.50 -25.50
CA LYS A 49 9.69 -27.36 -24.32
C LYS A 49 10.96 -26.99 -23.53
N CYS A 50 11.25 -25.69 -23.40
CA CYS A 50 12.28 -25.22 -22.47
C CYS A 50 11.89 -25.59 -21.03
N GLY A 51 12.72 -26.34 -20.32
CA GLY A 51 12.35 -26.87 -19.00
C GLY A 51 12.22 -25.78 -17.92
N ILE A 52 13.17 -24.85 -17.88
CA ILE A 52 13.20 -23.74 -16.91
C ILE A 52 13.39 -22.42 -17.66
N ILE A 53 12.55 -21.44 -17.32
CA ILE A 53 12.64 -20.07 -17.83
C ILE A 53 12.83 -19.15 -16.63
N ILE A 54 13.95 -18.43 -16.59
CA ILE A 54 14.30 -17.47 -15.56
C ILE A 54 13.98 -16.07 -16.07
N LEU A 55 13.13 -15.34 -15.37
CA LEU A 55 12.88 -13.93 -15.59
C LEU A 55 13.80 -13.18 -14.63
N SER A 56 14.72 -12.36 -15.13
CA SER A 56 15.77 -11.75 -14.30
C SER A 56 15.84 -10.23 -14.44
N ASP A 57 15.85 -9.52 -13.31
CA ASP A 57 16.09 -8.07 -13.28
C ASP A 57 17.53 -7.68 -12.87
N VAL A 58 18.46 -8.65 -12.84
CA VAL A 58 19.86 -8.45 -12.43
C VAL A 58 20.60 -7.38 -13.25
N ASN A 59 20.21 -7.21 -14.53
CA ASN A 59 20.82 -6.25 -15.45
C ASN A 59 20.22 -4.83 -15.36
N ILE A 60 19.53 -4.51 -14.25
CA ILE A 60 19.08 -3.15 -13.94
C ILE A 60 20.23 -2.14 -14.12
N SER A 61 19.94 -0.99 -14.72
CA SER A 61 20.95 0.02 -15.01
C SER A 61 20.33 1.41 -15.09
N LYS A 62 21.14 2.47 -15.19
CA LYS A 62 20.64 3.86 -15.35
C LYS A 62 19.66 4.06 -16.53
N LYS A 63 19.66 3.15 -17.51
CA LYS A 63 18.81 3.17 -18.70
C LYS A 63 17.66 2.16 -18.65
N HIS A 64 17.76 1.12 -17.84
CA HIS A 64 16.83 0.00 -17.81
C HIS A 64 16.26 -0.16 -16.40
N ALA A 65 14.96 0.09 -16.29
CA ALA A 65 14.21 -0.13 -15.06
C ALA A 65 13.69 -1.57 -15.01
N PRO A 66 13.54 -2.15 -13.81
CA PRO A 66 12.97 -3.48 -13.65
C PRO A 66 11.46 -3.43 -13.88
N ILE A 67 10.92 -4.42 -14.59
CA ILE A 67 9.48 -4.61 -14.69
C ILE A 67 8.98 -5.03 -13.30
N PRO A 68 7.84 -4.49 -12.80
CA PRO A 68 7.27 -4.92 -11.52
C PRO A 68 7.08 -6.46 -11.48
N ALA A 69 7.80 -7.12 -10.57
CA ALA A 69 7.99 -8.58 -10.64
C ALA A 69 6.66 -9.36 -10.56
N ILE A 70 5.74 -8.93 -9.68
CA ILE A 70 4.43 -9.56 -9.52
C ILE A 70 3.57 -9.46 -10.79
N MET A 71 3.62 -8.32 -11.48
CA MET A 71 2.88 -8.11 -12.72
C MET A 71 3.44 -8.98 -13.83
N LEU A 72 4.77 -9.06 -13.94
CA LEU A 72 5.42 -9.88 -14.96
C LEU A 72 5.13 -11.37 -14.74
N VAL A 73 5.32 -11.88 -13.52
CA VAL A 73 5.04 -13.29 -13.19
C VAL A 73 3.59 -13.63 -13.47
N SER A 74 2.65 -12.78 -13.03
CA SER A 74 1.23 -13.00 -13.22
C SER A 74 0.86 -12.96 -14.72
N ALA A 75 1.35 -11.99 -15.49
CA ALA A 75 1.12 -11.90 -16.94
C ALA A 75 1.66 -13.14 -17.69
N VAL A 76 2.86 -13.59 -17.35
CA VAL A 76 3.47 -14.81 -17.91
C VAL A 76 2.66 -16.05 -17.54
N ASN A 77 2.23 -16.18 -16.28
CA ASN A 77 1.43 -17.29 -15.82
C ASN A 77 0.09 -17.36 -16.58
N GLN A 78 -0.63 -16.24 -16.67
CA GLN A 78 -1.89 -16.14 -17.42
C GLN A 78 -1.68 -16.43 -18.91
N ARG A 79 -0.60 -15.93 -19.52
CA ARG A 79 -0.26 -16.24 -20.92
C ARG A 79 -0.06 -17.75 -21.11
N LEU A 80 0.76 -18.39 -20.29
CA LEU A 80 1.02 -19.82 -20.39
C LEU A 80 -0.22 -20.68 -20.14
N ILE A 81 -1.10 -20.28 -19.21
CA ILE A 81 -2.40 -20.94 -18.97
C ILE A 81 -3.29 -20.82 -20.22
N SER A 82 -3.45 -19.60 -20.75
CA SER A 82 -4.30 -19.34 -21.92
C SER A 82 -3.89 -20.13 -23.17
N LYS A 83 -2.59 -20.47 -23.28
CA LYS A 83 -2.00 -21.23 -24.39
C LYS A 83 -1.90 -22.73 -24.11
N GLY A 84 -2.25 -23.18 -22.91
CA GLY A 84 -2.08 -24.58 -22.50
C GLY A 84 -0.61 -25.02 -22.34
N LEU A 85 0.30 -24.07 -22.11
CA LEU A 85 1.75 -24.29 -22.03
C LEU A 85 2.30 -24.29 -20.59
N ARG A 86 1.47 -24.00 -19.58
CA ARG A 86 1.92 -23.81 -18.18
C ARG A 86 2.68 -25.00 -17.59
N PHE A 87 2.40 -26.21 -18.06
CA PHE A 87 3.06 -27.44 -17.61
C PHE A 87 4.32 -27.81 -18.43
N HIS A 88 4.66 -27.06 -19.47
CA HIS A 88 5.87 -27.32 -20.27
C HIS A 88 7.14 -26.71 -19.68
N SER A 89 6.99 -25.66 -18.86
CA SER A 89 8.12 -24.90 -18.31
C SER A 89 7.85 -24.46 -16.87
N SER A 90 8.88 -24.55 -16.04
CA SER A 90 8.91 -23.87 -14.74
C SER A 90 9.38 -22.43 -14.92
N VAL A 91 8.64 -21.47 -14.38
CA VAL A 91 8.99 -20.04 -14.44
C VAL A 91 9.61 -19.64 -13.10
N ILE A 92 10.85 -19.20 -13.13
CA ILE A 92 11.58 -18.72 -11.96
C ILE A 92 11.74 -17.21 -12.09
N ILE A 93 11.55 -16.48 -11.00
CA ILE A 93 11.82 -15.03 -10.96
C ILE A 93 13.08 -14.78 -10.14
N GLU A 94 14.09 -14.19 -10.78
CA GLU A 94 15.32 -13.71 -10.16
C GLU A 94 15.21 -12.19 -10.05
N THR A 95 14.92 -11.70 -8.83
CA THR A 95 14.53 -10.30 -8.65
C THR A 95 15.09 -9.65 -7.41
N GLY A 96 15.48 -8.38 -7.53
CA GLY A 96 15.79 -7.50 -6.40
C GLY A 96 14.54 -6.98 -5.65
N GLN A 97 13.34 -7.18 -6.18
CA GLN A 97 12.09 -6.63 -5.64
C GLN A 97 11.45 -7.49 -4.55
N ALA A 98 12.00 -8.66 -4.25
CA ALA A 98 11.46 -9.59 -3.26
C ALA A 98 12.41 -9.73 -2.07
N CYS A 99 12.07 -9.09 -0.95
CA CYS A 99 12.91 -9.12 0.26
C CYS A 99 12.12 -9.52 1.52
N SER A 100 10.79 -9.41 1.50
CA SER A 100 9.91 -9.82 2.59
C SER A 100 9.32 -11.21 2.35
N THR A 101 8.86 -11.84 3.42
CA THR A 101 8.14 -13.12 3.34
C THR A 101 6.84 -13.00 2.55
N HIS A 102 6.22 -11.82 2.52
CA HIS A 102 5.00 -11.56 1.75
C HIS A 102 5.30 -11.47 0.25
N ASP A 103 6.41 -10.85 -0.16
CA ASP A 103 6.79 -10.77 -1.58
C ASP A 103 6.98 -12.17 -2.18
N ILE A 104 7.65 -13.06 -1.44
CA ILE A 104 7.84 -14.45 -1.86
C ILE A 104 6.47 -15.16 -1.98
N ALA A 105 5.60 -15.00 -0.99
CA ALA A 105 4.27 -15.58 -1.01
C ALA A 105 3.44 -15.07 -2.20
N CYS A 106 3.46 -13.77 -2.48
CA CYS A 106 2.79 -13.18 -3.64
C CYS A 106 3.33 -13.74 -4.95
N LEU A 107 4.65 -13.73 -5.16
CA LEU A 107 5.24 -14.22 -6.41
C LEU A 107 4.91 -15.70 -6.67
N LEU A 108 4.98 -16.55 -5.64
CA LEU A 108 4.56 -17.95 -5.75
C LEU A 108 3.06 -18.04 -6.06
N GLY A 109 2.23 -17.34 -5.30
CA GLY A 109 0.77 -17.40 -5.45
C GLY A 109 0.25 -16.87 -6.79
N PHE A 110 0.99 -15.98 -7.47
CA PHE A 110 0.70 -15.52 -8.84
C PHE A 110 1.37 -16.36 -9.94
N GLY A 111 2.12 -17.40 -9.58
CA GLY A 111 2.52 -18.46 -10.51
C GLY A 111 4.02 -18.65 -10.71
N ALA A 112 4.89 -17.97 -9.97
CA ALA A 112 6.32 -18.32 -9.98
C ALA A 112 6.51 -19.73 -9.37
N SER A 113 7.30 -20.56 -10.02
CA SER A 113 7.69 -21.88 -9.52
C SER A 113 8.78 -21.79 -8.45
N ALA A 114 9.64 -20.77 -8.53
CA ALA A 114 10.63 -20.44 -7.51
C ALA A 114 10.99 -18.95 -7.57
N VAL A 115 11.53 -18.42 -6.48
CA VAL A 115 11.98 -17.03 -6.36
C VAL A 115 13.44 -17.00 -5.93
N CYS A 116 14.28 -16.28 -6.66
CA CYS A 116 15.66 -15.97 -6.29
C CYS A 116 15.73 -14.49 -5.87
N PRO A 117 15.72 -14.18 -4.56
CA PRO A 117 15.73 -12.81 -4.05
C PRO A 117 17.15 -12.22 -4.06
N ILE A 118 17.50 -11.51 -5.13
CA ILE A 118 18.86 -10.99 -5.37
C ILE A 118 19.29 -10.07 -4.23
N THR A 119 18.43 -9.14 -3.81
CA THR A 119 18.76 -8.14 -2.76
C THR A 119 19.09 -8.80 -1.42
N VAL A 120 18.45 -9.92 -1.09
CA VAL A 120 18.74 -10.68 0.14
C VAL A 120 20.13 -11.29 0.06
N TYR A 121 20.49 -11.86 -1.09
CA TYR A 121 21.83 -12.39 -1.34
C TYR A 121 22.89 -11.29 -1.26
N SER A 122 22.69 -10.19 -2.00
CA SER A 122 23.62 -9.05 -2.01
C SER A 122 23.82 -8.48 -0.61
N ARG A 123 22.74 -8.32 0.17
CA ARG A 123 22.83 -7.80 1.54
C ARG A 123 23.52 -8.77 2.49
N ALA A 124 23.32 -10.08 2.33
CA ALA A 124 24.02 -11.08 3.14
C ALA A 124 25.53 -11.04 2.87
N VAL A 125 25.95 -10.98 1.60
CA VAL A 125 27.36 -10.85 1.21
C VAL A 125 27.99 -9.55 1.73
N GLU A 126 27.24 -8.46 1.68
CA GLU A 126 27.69 -7.16 2.18
C GLU A 126 27.88 -7.16 3.70
N LEU A 127 26.92 -7.69 4.46
CA LEU A 127 26.97 -7.77 5.92
C LEU A 127 27.99 -8.79 6.42
N TYR A 128 28.16 -9.88 5.68
CA TYR A 128 28.99 -11.01 6.06
C TYR A 128 30.03 -11.25 4.97
N GLN A 129 31.26 -10.78 5.18
CA GLN A 129 32.39 -10.96 4.26
C GLN A 129 32.99 -12.38 4.28
N ASP A 130 32.28 -13.34 4.89
CA ASP A 130 32.69 -14.72 5.10
C ASP A 130 31.61 -15.65 4.56
N ASN A 131 31.98 -16.54 3.63
CA ASN A 131 31.03 -17.38 2.91
C ASN A 131 30.19 -18.26 3.84
N GLU A 132 30.77 -18.78 4.93
CA GLU A 132 30.03 -19.63 5.87
C GLU A 132 28.95 -18.81 6.60
N LYS A 133 29.25 -17.57 6.98
CA LYS A 133 28.25 -16.67 7.58
C LYS A 133 27.18 -16.24 6.58
N VAL A 134 27.53 -16.02 5.31
CA VAL A 134 26.56 -15.74 4.25
C VAL A 134 25.60 -16.91 4.10
N ASP A 135 26.11 -18.14 3.96
CA ASP A 135 25.29 -19.34 3.81
C ASP A 135 24.35 -19.55 5.01
N ASN A 136 24.86 -19.33 6.23
CA ASN A 136 24.04 -19.38 7.45
C ASN A 136 22.95 -18.29 7.47
N ALA A 137 23.25 -17.07 7.02
CA ALA A 137 22.26 -15.99 6.93
C ALA A 137 21.16 -16.30 5.92
N LEU A 138 21.52 -16.80 4.74
CA LEU A 138 20.58 -17.21 3.69
C LEU A 138 19.71 -18.38 4.15
N TYR A 139 20.30 -19.36 4.84
CA TYR A 139 19.56 -20.46 5.42
C TYR A 139 18.53 -20.01 6.46
N ASN A 140 18.90 -19.05 7.32
CA ASN A 140 17.97 -18.47 8.29
C ASN A 140 16.84 -17.68 7.62
N TYR A 141 17.15 -16.93 6.56
CA TYR A 141 16.15 -16.26 5.73
C TYR A 141 15.18 -17.26 5.10
N GLN A 142 15.69 -18.32 4.47
CA GLN A 142 14.89 -19.38 3.88
C GLN A 142 13.93 -19.99 4.91
N LYS A 143 14.43 -20.34 6.11
CA LYS A 143 13.59 -20.85 7.20
C LYS A 143 12.48 -19.89 7.62
N ALA A 144 12.78 -18.59 7.68
CA ALA A 144 11.78 -17.57 8.03
C ALA A 144 10.69 -17.48 6.97
N VAL A 145 11.07 -17.51 5.69
CA VAL A 145 10.14 -17.54 4.54
C VAL A 145 9.29 -18.80 4.56
N GLU A 146 9.88 -19.98 4.71
CA GLU A 146 9.16 -21.26 4.79
C GLU A 146 8.13 -21.25 5.93
N LYS A 147 8.53 -20.76 7.12
CA LYS A 147 7.62 -20.65 8.28
C LYS A 147 6.47 -19.69 8.02
N ALA A 148 6.72 -18.54 7.40
CA ALA A 148 5.69 -17.56 7.06
C ALA A 148 4.75 -18.08 5.96
N LEU A 149 5.29 -18.79 4.96
CA LEU A 149 4.53 -19.41 3.89
C LEU A 149 3.60 -20.50 4.44
N MET A 150 4.12 -21.41 5.28
CA MET A 150 3.30 -22.42 5.97
C MET A 150 2.18 -21.79 6.80
N LYS A 151 2.45 -20.67 7.51
CA LYS A 151 1.42 -19.95 8.26
C LYS A 151 0.35 -19.36 7.35
N THR A 152 0.74 -18.84 6.19
CA THR A 152 -0.18 -18.25 5.21
C THR A 152 -1.05 -19.34 4.57
N MET A 153 -0.42 -20.42 4.10
CA MET A 153 -1.09 -21.60 3.56
C MET A 153 -2.07 -22.24 4.55
N GLY A 154 -1.66 -22.35 5.83
CA GLY A 154 -2.50 -22.91 6.89
C GLY A 154 -3.81 -22.14 7.14
N LYS A 155 -3.86 -20.84 6.83
CA LYS A 155 -5.11 -20.05 6.92
C LYS A 155 -6.16 -20.48 5.90
N PHE A 156 -5.72 -21.02 4.76
CA PHE A 156 -6.57 -21.52 3.68
C PHE A 156 -6.70 -23.05 3.68
N GLY A 157 -6.06 -23.75 4.63
CA GLY A 157 -6.07 -25.20 4.70
C GLY A 157 -5.21 -25.89 3.63
N LEU A 158 -4.20 -25.20 3.09
CA LEU A 158 -3.30 -25.75 2.07
C LEU A 158 -2.13 -26.49 2.74
N CYS A 159 -1.81 -27.68 2.24
CA CYS A 159 -0.78 -28.57 2.80
C CYS A 159 0.49 -28.67 1.94
N THR A 160 0.48 -28.20 0.70
CA THR A 160 1.63 -28.28 -0.24
C THR A 160 1.84 -26.96 -0.97
N ALA A 161 3.10 -26.59 -1.22
CA ALA A 161 3.44 -25.35 -1.91
C ALA A 161 2.92 -25.35 -3.35
N GLU A 162 2.87 -26.52 -3.99
CA GLU A 162 2.30 -26.72 -5.32
C GLU A 162 0.82 -26.34 -5.40
N SER A 163 0.05 -26.56 -4.32
CA SER A 163 -1.35 -26.13 -4.25
C SER A 163 -1.50 -24.62 -4.04
N TYR A 164 -0.44 -23.98 -3.53
CA TYR A 164 -0.40 -22.54 -3.30
C TYR A 164 0.02 -21.77 -4.56
N ILE A 165 0.94 -22.33 -5.35
CA ILE A 165 1.47 -21.70 -6.57
C ILE A 165 0.35 -21.49 -7.59
N GLY A 166 0.19 -20.25 -8.04
CA GLY A 166 -0.86 -19.86 -9.00
C GLY A 166 -2.28 -19.89 -8.44
N GLY A 167 -2.47 -20.06 -7.13
CA GLY A 167 -3.78 -20.10 -6.49
C GLY A 167 -4.44 -18.72 -6.26
N GLU A 168 -3.68 -17.63 -6.41
CA GLU A 168 -4.18 -16.25 -6.34
C GLU A 168 -5.01 -15.93 -5.08
N PHE A 169 -4.60 -16.45 -3.91
CA PHE A 169 -5.25 -16.27 -2.60
C PHE A 169 -5.02 -14.87 -2.00
N PHE A 170 -5.35 -13.82 -2.75
CA PHE A 170 -5.12 -12.43 -2.38
C PHE A 170 -6.32 -11.55 -2.70
N GLU A 171 -6.45 -10.47 -1.95
CA GLU A 171 -7.40 -9.39 -2.23
C GLU A 171 -6.62 -8.15 -2.65
N GLY A 172 -7.02 -7.53 -3.75
CA GLY A 172 -6.43 -6.27 -4.19
C GLY A 172 -7.02 -5.14 -3.35
N ASN A 173 -6.18 -4.38 -2.65
CA ASN A 173 -6.60 -3.15 -2.00
C ASN A 173 -6.05 -1.97 -2.80
N PHE A 174 -6.93 -1.06 -3.25
CA PHE A 174 -6.56 0.15 -4.00
C PHE A 174 -5.84 -0.15 -5.33
N LEU A 175 -6.24 -1.23 -5.98
CA LEU A 175 -5.82 -1.60 -7.33
C LEU A 175 -7.06 -1.52 -8.21
N ASP A 176 -7.02 -0.78 -9.31
CA ASP A 176 -8.15 -0.75 -10.24
C ASP A 176 -8.16 -2.02 -11.09
N THR A 177 -8.83 -3.07 -10.60
CA THR A 177 -8.98 -4.33 -11.34
C THR A 177 -9.96 -4.23 -12.51
N LYS A 178 -10.59 -3.06 -12.74
CA LYS A 178 -11.37 -2.76 -13.94
C LYS A 178 -10.54 -2.12 -15.05
N ASP A 179 -9.30 -1.68 -14.76
CA ASP A 179 -8.33 -1.27 -15.78
C ASP A 179 -8.13 -2.43 -16.78
N GLU A 180 -8.23 -2.12 -18.07
CA GLU A 180 -8.26 -3.14 -19.14
C GLU A 180 -7.00 -4.02 -19.16
N TYR A 181 -5.85 -3.48 -18.74
CA TYR A 181 -4.59 -4.20 -18.72
C TYR A 181 -4.41 -4.97 -17.42
N LEU A 182 -4.73 -4.35 -16.27
CA LEU A 182 -4.67 -5.02 -14.97
C LEU A 182 -5.66 -6.19 -14.88
N ALA A 183 -6.86 -6.07 -15.44
CA ALA A 183 -7.84 -7.14 -15.50
C ALA A 183 -7.34 -8.39 -16.26
N LYS A 184 -6.44 -8.21 -17.22
CA LYS A 184 -5.83 -9.34 -17.97
C LYS A 184 -4.70 -10.01 -17.18
N ILE A 185 -3.97 -9.24 -16.38
CA ILE A 185 -2.87 -9.75 -15.55
C ILE A 185 -3.42 -10.42 -14.30
N PHE A 186 -4.40 -9.81 -13.64
CA PHE A 186 -4.96 -10.25 -12.37
C PHE A 186 -6.46 -10.61 -12.48
N PRO A 187 -6.85 -11.59 -13.32
CA PRO A 187 -8.25 -11.82 -13.67
C PRO A 187 -9.12 -12.29 -12.49
N ASN A 188 -8.52 -12.93 -11.48
CA ASN A 188 -9.26 -13.43 -10.31
C ASN A 188 -9.05 -12.57 -9.05
N VAL A 189 -8.30 -11.47 -9.15
CA VAL A 189 -8.12 -10.56 -8.02
C VAL A 189 -9.31 -9.62 -7.96
N HIS A 190 -10.02 -9.66 -6.85
CA HIS A 190 -11.10 -8.71 -6.57
C HIS A 190 -10.54 -7.52 -5.79
N SER A 191 -10.96 -6.30 -6.18
CA SER A 191 -10.70 -5.08 -5.43
C SER A 191 -12.02 -4.36 -5.17
N PRO A 192 -12.56 -4.41 -3.94
CA PRO A 192 -13.85 -3.78 -3.63
C PRO A 192 -13.82 -2.26 -3.83
N MET A 193 -12.68 -1.66 -3.53
CA MET A 193 -12.39 -0.25 -3.72
C MET A 193 -11.40 -0.16 -4.88
N GLY A 194 -11.76 0.51 -5.98
CA GLY A 194 -10.81 0.78 -7.07
C GLY A 194 -9.59 1.57 -6.57
N GLY A 195 -8.63 1.86 -7.44
CA GLY A 195 -7.46 2.62 -7.02
C GLY A 195 -6.48 2.84 -8.15
N ALA A 196 -5.21 2.51 -7.93
CA ALA A 196 -4.17 2.71 -8.92
C ALA A 196 -4.47 1.88 -10.18
N GLY A 197 -4.55 2.55 -11.32
CA GLY A 197 -4.57 1.92 -12.63
C GLY A 197 -3.16 1.57 -13.08
N PHE A 198 -3.05 1.05 -14.31
CA PHE A 198 -1.75 0.66 -14.84
C PHE A 198 -0.80 1.87 -15.00
N ALA A 199 -1.33 3.04 -15.38
CA ALA A 199 -0.56 4.26 -15.59
C ALA A 199 0.10 4.76 -14.29
N GLU A 200 -0.63 4.74 -13.16
CA GLU A 200 -0.12 5.13 -11.85
C GLU A 200 1.00 4.18 -11.37
N ILE A 201 0.84 2.88 -11.60
CA ILE A 201 1.86 1.87 -11.26
C ILE A 201 3.12 2.09 -12.11
N ALA A 202 2.96 2.30 -13.42
CA ALA A 202 4.09 2.58 -14.32
C ALA A 202 4.85 3.85 -13.91
N LYS A 203 4.11 4.91 -13.56
CA LYS A 203 4.66 6.16 -13.03
C LYS A 203 5.45 5.93 -11.74
N SER A 204 4.84 5.28 -10.74
CA SER A 204 5.49 4.98 -9.46
C SER A 204 6.78 4.17 -9.63
N ALA A 205 6.76 3.13 -10.47
CA ALA A 205 7.94 2.33 -10.76
C ALA A 205 9.09 3.17 -11.39
N THR A 206 8.75 4.11 -12.28
CA THR A 206 9.73 5.00 -12.90
C THR A 206 10.25 6.07 -11.95
N GLU A 207 9.42 6.61 -11.07
CA GLU A 207 9.84 7.57 -10.04
C GLU A 207 10.87 6.94 -9.09
N TRP A 208 10.62 5.72 -8.62
CA TRP A 208 11.57 4.97 -7.80
C TRP A 208 12.88 4.68 -8.54
N HIS A 209 12.79 4.28 -9.81
CA HIS A 209 13.98 4.06 -10.63
C HIS A 209 14.80 5.33 -10.85
N SER A 210 14.14 6.48 -11.02
CA SER A 210 14.82 7.78 -11.18
C SER A 210 15.51 8.22 -9.90
N LYS A 211 14.89 8.03 -8.72
CA LYS A 211 15.50 8.35 -7.41
C LYS A 211 16.83 7.63 -7.18
N ILE A 212 16.93 6.37 -7.59
CA ILE A 212 18.17 5.56 -7.43
C ILE A 212 19.37 6.21 -8.13
N LYS A 213 19.16 6.99 -9.20
CA LYS A 213 20.27 7.65 -9.92
C LYS A 213 21.00 8.69 -9.07
N GLU A 214 20.32 9.22 -8.05
CA GLU A 214 20.83 10.25 -7.15
C GLU A 214 21.52 9.65 -5.91
N VAL A 215 21.16 8.42 -5.53
CA VAL A 215 21.73 7.71 -4.37
C VAL A 215 23.14 7.19 -4.69
N GLN A 216 24.14 7.69 -3.96
CA GLN A 216 25.55 7.29 -4.01
C GLN A 216 26.01 6.53 -2.75
N SER A 217 25.29 6.66 -1.63
CA SER A 217 25.62 6.00 -0.37
C SER A 217 24.39 5.53 0.41
N ASP A 218 24.57 4.60 1.34
CA ASP A 218 23.49 4.02 2.17
C ASP A 218 22.71 5.09 2.97
N ASP A 219 23.38 6.15 3.41
CA ASP A 219 22.78 7.23 4.20
C ASP A 219 21.82 8.12 3.36
N GLU A 220 21.88 8.01 2.03
CA GLU A 220 21.00 8.73 1.10
C GLU A 220 19.75 7.92 0.73
N ILE A 221 19.63 6.67 1.22
CA ILE A 221 18.44 5.85 1.00
C ILE A 221 17.28 6.45 1.82
N PRO A 222 16.14 6.79 1.19
CA PRO A 222 15.04 7.46 1.87
C PRO A 222 14.41 6.55 2.94
N LEU A 223 14.38 7.03 4.18
CA LEU A 223 13.75 6.34 5.30
C LEU A 223 12.24 6.61 5.30
N LEU A 224 11.47 5.75 4.64
CA LEU A 224 10.02 5.95 4.45
C LEU A 224 9.16 5.93 5.73
N GLY A 225 9.69 5.47 6.86
CA GLY A 225 8.97 5.43 8.13
C GLY A 225 7.80 4.44 8.19
N LEU A 226 7.77 3.40 7.34
CA LEU A 226 6.59 2.52 7.21
C LEU A 226 6.22 1.74 8.49
N PHE A 227 7.21 1.30 9.28
CA PHE A 227 6.98 0.50 10.50
C PHE A 227 7.05 1.32 11.79
N LYS A 228 7.83 2.40 11.76
CA LYS A 228 8.02 3.30 12.91
C LYS A 228 8.17 4.70 12.35
N GLU A 229 7.44 5.63 12.94
CA GLU A 229 7.48 7.04 12.57
C GLU A 229 8.92 7.56 12.52
N ARG A 230 9.16 8.41 11.53
CA ARG A 230 10.38 9.19 11.34
C ARG A 230 9.98 10.64 11.07
N THR A 231 10.90 11.56 11.30
CA THR A 231 10.67 12.98 11.07
C THR A 231 10.26 13.24 9.62
N GLU A 232 10.93 12.57 8.69
CA GLU A 232 10.60 12.54 7.27
C GLU A 232 10.08 11.15 6.94
N GLY A 233 8.88 11.05 6.35
CA GLY A 233 8.28 9.77 5.99
C GLY A 233 6.75 9.74 6.13
N SER A 234 6.22 8.52 6.18
CA SER A 234 4.79 8.27 6.25
C SER A 234 4.19 8.71 7.58
N GLY A 235 2.94 9.19 7.56
CA GLY A 235 2.20 9.54 8.76
C GLY A 235 1.82 8.31 9.59
N HIS A 236 1.71 8.48 10.90
CA HIS A 236 1.31 7.43 11.84
C HIS A 236 0.09 7.88 12.63
N GLY A 237 -0.94 7.02 12.69
CA GLY A 237 -2.17 7.33 13.45
C GLY A 237 -1.90 7.53 14.96
N PHE A 238 -0.87 6.86 15.48
CA PHE A 238 -0.34 7.02 16.83
C PHE A 238 1.06 7.65 16.83
N GLY A 239 1.25 8.67 15.98
CA GLY A 239 2.53 9.40 15.91
C GLY A 239 2.80 10.31 17.10
N LEU A 240 3.96 10.94 17.12
CA LEU A 240 4.43 11.83 18.18
C LEU A 240 3.44 12.96 18.45
N THR A 241 2.92 13.60 17.41
CA THR A 241 1.92 14.67 17.51
C THR A 241 0.66 14.14 18.22
N ALA A 242 0.15 12.98 17.80
CA ALA A 242 -1.04 12.39 18.41
C ALA A 242 -0.85 12.09 19.89
N VAL A 243 0.29 11.48 20.27
CA VAL A 243 0.57 11.14 21.67
C VAL A 243 0.76 12.40 22.52
N ARG A 244 1.56 13.38 22.04
CA ARG A 244 1.86 14.61 22.78
C ARG A 244 0.58 15.41 23.05
N GLU A 245 -0.21 15.65 22.01
CA GLU A 245 -1.43 16.43 22.13
C GLU A 245 -2.50 15.68 22.95
N PHE A 246 -2.56 14.35 22.86
CA PHE A 246 -3.44 13.56 23.71
C PHE A 246 -3.08 13.69 25.20
N VAL A 247 -1.79 13.60 25.54
CA VAL A 247 -1.32 13.80 26.92
C VAL A 247 -1.70 15.19 27.42
N ALA A 248 -1.40 16.24 26.63
CA ALA A 248 -1.75 17.61 26.97
C ALA A 248 -3.26 17.80 27.18
N MET A 249 -4.08 17.15 26.36
CA MET A 249 -5.54 17.15 26.50
C MET A 249 -6.00 16.45 27.78
N THR A 250 -5.39 15.32 28.15
CA THR A 250 -5.77 14.57 29.36
C THR A 250 -5.29 15.21 30.67
N GLU A 251 -4.25 16.05 30.62
CA GLU A 251 -3.76 16.79 31.78
C GLU A 251 -4.58 18.05 32.08
N GLU A 252 -5.36 18.53 31.10
CA GLU A 252 -6.28 19.65 31.31
C GLU A 252 -7.50 19.20 32.12
N ASP A 253 -7.86 20.01 33.11
CA ASP A 253 -9.11 19.83 33.85
C ASP A 253 -10.30 20.08 32.92
N TYR A 254 -11.32 19.23 33.01
CA TYR A 254 -12.53 19.36 32.20
C TYR A 254 -13.77 19.36 33.10
N SER A 255 -14.86 19.92 32.57
CA SER A 255 -16.15 19.98 33.23
C SER A 255 -17.19 19.39 32.28
N TYR A 256 -17.88 18.35 32.75
CA TYR A 256 -18.99 17.73 32.04
C TYR A 256 -20.35 18.27 32.53
N THR A 257 -20.37 18.84 33.74
CA THR A 257 -21.50 19.48 34.44
C THR A 257 -21.01 20.75 35.14
N ASP A 258 -21.84 21.41 35.96
CA ASP A 258 -21.41 22.57 36.78
C ASP A 258 -20.26 22.25 37.78
N GLU A 259 -19.82 20.99 37.86
CA GLU A 259 -18.65 20.56 38.63
C GLU A 259 -17.40 20.44 37.75
N VAL A 260 -16.28 21.01 38.24
CA VAL A 260 -14.96 20.90 37.63
C VAL A 260 -14.28 19.64 38.15
N ILE A 261 -13.84 18.76 37.25
CA ILE A 261 -13.10 17.54 37.59
C ILE A 261 -11.60 17.85 37.51
N GLU A 262 -10.89 17.82 38.64
CA GLU A 262 -9.43 18.02 38.68
C GLU A 262 -8.68 16.75 38.24
N ASN A 263 -7.88 16.86 37.17
CA ASN A 263 -7.14 15.77 36.50
C ASN A 263 -5.68 15.66 36.96
N LYS A 264 -5.33 16.18 38.16
CA LYS A 264 -3.94 16.25 38.65
C LYS A 264 -3.24 14.88 38.72
N GLY A 265 -2.51 14.55 37.66
CA GLY A 265 -1.33 13.66 37.66
C GLY A 265 -1.54 12.23 38.17
N LYS A 266 -2.77 11.72 38.25
CA LYS A 266 -3.00 10.32 38.59
C LYS A 266 -2.73 9.48 37.35
N VAL A 267 -1.79 8.54 37.47
CA VAL A 267 -1.75 7.35 36.62
C VAL A 267 -3.20 6.87 36.48
N LEU A 268 -3.73 6.86 35.26
CA LEU A 268 -5.03 6.27 34.91
C LEU A 268 -4.91 4.74 35.11
N LEU A 269 -4.73 4.30 36.35
CA LEU A 269 -5.23 2.99 36.74
C LEU A 269 -6.74 3.09 36.57
N PRO A 270 -7.40 2.13 35.90
CA PRO A 270 -8.85 2.12 35.79
C PRO A 270 -9.43 1.86 37.18
N ASN A 271 -9.50 2.89 38.00
CA ASN A 271 -10.47 2.95 39.08
C ASN A 271 -11.77 3.35 38.40
N ASP A 272 -12.74 2.45 38.52
CA ASP A 272 -14.07 2.45 37.91
C ASP A 272 -14.98 3.59 38.42
N ASP A 273 -14.39 4.71 38.82
CA ASP A 273 -15.07 5.93 39.29
C ASP A 273 -15.13 7.01 38.20
N SER A 274 -14.52 6.79 37.02
CA SER A 274 -14.57 7.72 35.88
C SER A 274 -15.94 7.81 35.19
N TYR A 275 -16.95 7.12 35.71
CA TYR A 275 -18.33 7.13 35.21
C TYR A 275 -19.32 7.57 36.31
N THR A 276 -19.19 8.80 36.83
CA THR A 276 -20.09 9.33 37.85
C THR A 276 -21.49 9.71 37.32
N ASP A 277 -21.70 9.74 36.00
CA ASP A 277 -23.01 10.03 35.40
C ASP A 277 -23.37 9.02 34.30
N LEU A 278 -23.90 7.86 34.72
CA LEU A 278 -24.47 6.81 33.86
C LEU A 278 -25.89 7.13 33.37
N GLY A 279 -26.34 8.39 33.50
CA GLY A 279 -27.67 8.79 33.06
C GLY A 279 -27.84 8.61 31.56
N TYR A 280 -28.60 7.58 31.14
CA TYR A 280 -29.15 7.45 29.78
C TYR A 280 -30.20 8.53 29.46
N GLU A 281 -30.43 9.48 30.38
CA GLU A 281 -31.34 10.58 30.17
C GLU A 281 -30.79 11.58 29.16
N LYS A 282 -31.66 11.99 28.23
CA LYS A 282 -31.35 13.00 27.22
C LYS A 282 -31.00 14.31 27.93
N ARG A 283 -29.84 14.88 27.61
CA ARG A 283 -29.44 16.20 28.10
C ARG A 283 -30.39 17.28 27.62
N THR A 284 -30.65 18.27 28.47
CA THR A 284 -31.48 19.40 28.08
C THR A 284 -30.73 20.26 27.06
N PRO A 285 -31.43 20.98 26.15
CA PRO A 285 -30.79 21.92 25.24
C PRO A 285 -29.87 22.92 25.96
N GLU A 286 -30.25 23.42 27.14
CA GLU A 286 -29.43 24.36 27.91
C GLU A 286 -28.13 23.75 28.41
N GLN A 287 -28.11 22.45 28.74
CA GLN A 287 -26.89 21.74 29.15
C GLN A 287 -25.94 21.54 27.96
N ILE A 288 -26.50 21.24 26.78
CA ILE A 288 -25.73 21.10 25.54
C ILE A 288 -25.13 22.45 25.15
N ASP A 289 -25.94 23.52 25.16
CA ASP A 289 -25.52 24.86 24.74
C ASP A 289 -24.49 25.50 25.69
N LYS A 290 -24.50 25.12 26.98
CA LYS A 290 -23.53 25.59 27.97
C LYS A 290 -22.22 24.82 27.98
N HIS A 291 -22.16 23.65 27.35
CA HIS A 291 -20.95 22.83 27.34
C HIS A 291 -19.80 23.56 26.64
N LYS A 292 -18.67 23.70 27.36
CA LYS A 292 -17.47 24.36 26.82
C LYS A 292 -16.41 23.32 26.52
N ILE A 293 -16.12 23.16 25.23
CA ILE A 293 -14.97 22.37 24.76
C ILE A 293 -13.68 23.04 25.26
N THR A 294 -12.82 22.25 25.90
CA THR A 294 -11.59 22.76 26.50
C THR A 294 -10.58 23.24 25.44
N PRO A 295 -9.74 24.25 25.74
CA PRO A 295 -8.66 24.68 24.88
C PRO A 295 -7.74 23.56 24.39
N ALA A 296 -7.34 22.62 25.26
CA ALA A 296 -6.45 21.51 24.85
C ALA A 296 -7.16 20.53 23.93
N TYR A 297 -8.46 20.25 24.10
CA TYR A 297 -9.20 19.43 23.13
C TYR A 297 -9.27 20.10 21.75
N ARG A 298 -9.47 21.43 21.70
CA ARG A 298 -9.45 22.18 20.44
C ARG A 298 -8.06 22.13 19.79
N ASN A 299 -7.00 22.30 20.59
CA ASN A 299 -5.62 22.23 20.10
C ASN A 299 -5.30 20.83 19.59
N PHE A 300 -5.62 19.79 20.37
CA PHE A 300 -5.49 18.39 19.98
C PHE A 300 -6.13 18.14 18.62
N THR A 301 -7.41 18.52 18.47
CA THR A 301 -8.13 18.32 17.22
C THR A 301 -7.47 19.05 16.05
N LYS A 302 -7.10 20.32 16.24
CA LYS A 302 -6.48 21.16 15.21
C LYS A 302 -5.12 20.60 14.76
N GLU A 303 -4.22 20.32 15.69
CA GLU A 303 -2.88 19.79 15.39
C GLU A 303 -2.97 18.40 14.75
N LEU A 304 -3.93 17.57 15.17
CA LEU A 304 -4.14 16.25 14.56
C LEU A 304 -4.61 16.34 13.11
N TYR A 305 -5.47 17.31 12.77
CA TYR A 305 -5.90 17.54 11.39
C TYR A 305 -4.75 18.11 10.54
N ALA A 306 -4.00 19.07 11.06
CA ALA A 306 -2.83 19.61 10.37
C ALA A 306 -1.80 18.50 10.04
N GLU A 307 -1.51 17.63 11.01
CA GLU A 307 -0.63 16.48 10.84
C GLU A 307 -1.16 15.48 9.78
N ARG A 308 -2.46 15.20 9.79
CA ARG A 308 -3.09 14.28 8.82
C ARG A 308 -3.12 14.85 7.40
N ASP A 309 -3.28 16.16 7.26
CA ASP A 309 -3.24 16.84 5.96
C ASP A 309 -1.83 16.82 5.36
N GLU A 310 -0.79 16.97 6.20
CA GLU A 310 0.60 16.92 5.75
C GLU A 310 1.08 15.49 5.50
N ARG A 311 0.79 14.58 6.45
CA ARG A 311 1.24 13.19 6.47
C ARG A 311 0.05 12.26 6.75
N PRO A 312 -0.76 11.94 5.73
CA PRO A 312 -1.92 11.07 5.92
C PRO A 312 -1.46 9.67 6.39
N ALA A 313 -2.08 9.18 7.45
CA ALA A 313 -1.72 7.89 8.07
C ALA A 313 -2.72 6.78 7.74
N THR A 314 -3.95 7.15 7.38
CA THR A 314 -5.06 6.26 7.14
C THR A 314 -5.91 6.75 5.97
N LEU A 315 -6.67 5.86 5.32
CA LEU A 315 -7.51 6.22 4.18
C LEU A 315 -8.54 7.30 4.49
N ARG A 316 -9.09 7.32 5.71
CA ARG A 316 -9.99 8.40 6.14
C ARG A 316 -9.34 9.77 6.08
N ASP A 317 -8.02 9.87 6.25
CA ASP A 317 -7.30 11.15 6.20
C ASP A 317 -7.27 11.69 4.76
N VAL A 318 -7.46 10.82 3.77
CA VAL A 318 -7.55 11.16 2.34
C VAL A 318 -9.01 11.26 1.86
N LEU A 319 -9.88 10.37 2.34
CA LEU A 319 -11.25 10.19 1.84
C LEU A 319 -12.31 10.93 2.66
N ALA A 320 -12.05 11.21 3.94
CA ALA A 320 -13.04 11.68 4.90
C ALA A 320 -12.55 12.92 5.63
N LEU A 321 -12.57 14.06 4.95
CA LEU A 321 -12.48 15.34 5.63
C LEU A 321 -13.88 15.98 5.66
N PRO A 322 -14.32 16.59 6.75
CA PRO A 322 -15.40 17.58 6.65
C PRO A 322 -14.86 18.78 5.88
N PHE A 323 -15.68 19.30 4.97
CA PHE A 323 -15.36 20.53 4.25
C PHE A 323 -15.50 21.71 5.22
N ASP A 324 -14.38 22.38 5.54
CA ASP A 324 -14.40 23.59 6.36
C ASP A 324 -14.43 24.83 5.46
N ALA A 325 -15.59 25.48 5.40
CA ALA A 325 -15.80 26.68 4.61
C ALA A 325 -15.45 27.97 5.38
N ILE A 326 -15.13 27.89 6.67
CA ILE A 326 -14.99 29.07 7.54
C ILE A 326 -13.92 30.03 7.00
N GLU A 327 -12.84 29.50 6.41
CA GLU A 327 -11.75 30.31 5.87
C GLU A 327 -11.98 30.76 4.41
N ALA A 328 -13.03 30.26 3.74
CA ALA A 328 -13.33 30.58 2.36
C ALA A 328 -14.00 31.96 2.24
N LYS A 329 -13.24 32.97 1.80
CA LYS A 329 -13.75 34.35 1.68
C LYS A 329 -14.34 34.66 0.31
N THR A 330 -13.99 33.87 -0.72
CA THR A 330 -14.48 34.04 -2.08
C THR A 330 -15.09 32.74 -2.62
N ALA A 331 -15.90 32.85 -3.67
CA ALA A 331 -16.43 31.67 -4.38
C ALA A 331 -15.31 30.80 -4.98
N GLU A 332 -14.16 31.41 -5.31
CA GLU A 332 -13.00 30.72 -5.85
C GLU A 332 -12.26 29.93 -4.77
N ASP A 333 -12.16 30.47 -3.54
CA ASP A 333 -11.63 29.76 -2.38
C ASP A 333 -12.52 28.56 -2.02
N PHE A 334 -13.84 28.77 -2.02
CA PHE A 334 -14.82 27.69 -1.82
C PHE A 334 -14.69 26.60 -2.89
N ALA A 335 -14.58 26.97 -4.16
CA ALA A 335 -14.43 26.02 -5.26
C ALA A 335 -13.13 25.21 -5.13
N LYS A 336 -12.01 25.84 -4.76
CA LYS A 336 -10.74 25.16 -4.50
C LYS A 336 -10.83 24.16 -3.34
N LEU A 337 -11.51 24.53 -2.26
CA LEU A 337 -11.74 23.64 -1.13
C LEU A 337 -12.67 22.48 -1.50
N LEU A 338 -13.69 22.73 -2.33
CA LEU A 338 -14.62 21.72 -2.81
C LEU A 338 -13.95 20.73 -3.78
N GLN A 339 -12.97 21.17 -4.57
CA GLN A 339 -12.17 20.31 -5.45
C GLN A 339 -11.35 19.26 -4.71
N LYS A 340 -11.12 19.42 -3.39
CA LYS A 340 -10.51 18.37 -2.57
C LYS A 340 -11.47 17.20 -2.32
N PHE A 341 -12.75 17.34 -2.65
CA PHE A 341 -13.77 16.32 -2.50
C PHE A 341 -14.19 15.74 -3.84
N ASP A 342 -14.12 14.42 -3.95
CA ASP A 342 -14.72 13.72 -5.07
C ASP A 342 -16.24 13.65 -4.88
N SER A 343 -16.98 14.33 -5.77
CA SER A 343 -18.43 14.31 -5.84
C SER A 343 -19.04 12.97 -6.24
N ILE A 344 -18.24 12.03 -6.77
CA ILE A 344 -18.68 10.70 -7.20
C ILE A 344 -18.56 9.70 -6.04
N GLY A 345 -17.51 9.80 -5.22
CA GLY A 345 -17.23 8.87 -4.13
C GLY A 345 -17.92 9.22 -2.79
N ASN A 346 -18.24 10.50 -2.58
CA ASN A 346 -18.81 10.98 -1.31
C ASN A 346 -20.32 11.17 -1.41
N ASN A 347 -21.09 10.23 -0.82
CA ASN A 347 -22.55 10.32 -0.77
C ASN A 347 -23.06 11.43 0.17
N ASN A 348 -22.22 11.92 1.09
CA ASN A 348 -22.55 12.99 2.04
C ASN A 348 -21.37 13.95 2.16
N LEU A 349 -21.63 15.25 2.10
CA LEU A 349 -20.65 16.30 2.38
C LEU A 349 -21.06 17.00 3.69
N SER A 350 -20.26 16.81 4.74
CA SER A 350 -20.43 17.56 5.98
C SER A 350 -19.66 18.88 5.85
N VAL A 351 -20.39 19.99 5.92
CA VAL A 351 -19.83 21.33 5.78
C VAL A 351 -19.97 22.12 7.07
N GLN A 352 -18.89 22.74 7.54
CA GLN A 352 -18.91 23.73 8.60
C GLN A 352 -18.73 25.15 8.02
N GLY A 353 -19.38 26.15 8.62
CA GLY A 353 -19.20 27.57 8.25
C GLY A 353 -20.22 28.12 7.26
N LEU A 354 -21.25 27.36 6.87
CA LEU A 354 -22.32 27.86 6.01
C LEU A 354 -23.49 28.43 6.81
N THR A 355 -23.98 29.59 6.37
CA THR A 355 -25.23 30.16 6.85
C THR A 355 -26.36 29.76 5.90
N ILE A 356 -27.42 29.15 6.45
CA ILE A 356 -28.56 28.66 5.67
C ILE A 356 -29.76 29.57 5.94
N GLU A 357 -30.23 30.27 4.90
CA GLU A 357 -31.46 31.07 4.93
C GLU A 357 -32.57 30.32 4.18
N ALA A 358 -33.73 30.12 4.79
CA ALA A 358 -34.89 29.57 4.09
C ALA A 358 -35.39 30.56 3.03
N ILE A 359 -35.73 30.07 1.84
CA ILE A 359 -36.33 30.91 0.80
C ILE A 359 -37.85 30.90 1.04
N GLU A 360 -38.41 32.05 1.43
CA GLU A 360 -39.80 32.19 1.91
C GLU A 360 -40.88 31.67 0.93
N ASP A 361 -40.56 31.54 -0.36
CA ASP A 361 -41.51 31.17 -1.41
C ASP A 361 -41.38 29.72 -1.94
N LYS A 362 -40.48 28.89 -1.40
CA LYS A 362 -40.33 27.49 -1.85
C LYS A 362 -40.05 26.52 -0.70
N LYS A 363 -40.93 25.53 -0.56
CA LYS A 363 -40.74 24.40 0.34
C LYS A 363 -39.45 23.65 -0.03
N ASP A 364 -38.64 23.30 0.96
CA ASP A 364 -37.38 22.58 0.83
C ASP A 364 -36.30 23.28 -0.03
N SER A 365 -36.37 24.61 -0.15
CA SER A 365 -35.35 25.41 -0.84
C SER A 365 -34.64 26.35 0.14
N PHE A 366 -33.31 26.30 0.12
CA PHE A 366 -32.45 27.06 1.02
C PHE A 366 -31.43 27.88 0.23
N LYS A 367 -31.18 29.10 0.70
CA LYS A 367 -30.07 29.94 0.25
C LYS A 367 -28.89 29.70 1.18
N ILE A 368 -27.79 29.23 0.60
CA ILE A 368 -26.54 29.00 1.30
C ILE A 368 -25.67 30.24 1.12
N LYS A 369 -25.19 30.82 2.23
CA LYS A 369 -24.20 31.90 2.27
C LYS A 369 -22.92 31.40 2.94
N LEU A 370 -21.79 31.81 2.39
CA LEU A 370 -20.48 31.71 3.01
C LEU A 370 -20.34 32.75 4.12
#